data_AF-A0A7V2EN72-F1
#
_entry.id   AF-A0A7V2EN72-F1
#
_cell.length_a   1.000
_cell.length_b   1.000
_cell.length_c   1.000
_cell.angle_alpha   90.00
_cell.angle_beta   90.00
_cell.angle_gamma   90.00
#
_symmetry.space_group_name_H-M   'P 1'
#
loop_
_entity.id
_entity.type
_entity.pdbx_description
1 polymer ?
#
loop_
_entity_poly.entity_id
_entity_poly.type
_entity_poly.pdbx_seq_one_letter_code
_entity_poly.pdbx_strand_id
1 'polypeptide(L)' 'MDYNNIGETAGKIWHELEKGESTPRKLATATKSKSDHVYMALGWLAREGKVSISPTKSTFKVSINK' A
#
# COMPACT_ATOMS: atom_id res chain seq x y z
N MET A 1 -14.62 -3.44 14.61
CA MET A 1 -13.20 -3.46 14.18
C MET A 1 -13.11 -4.50 13.11
N ASP A 2 -13.31 -4.05 11.88
CA ASP A 2 -13.80 -4.86 10.78
C ASP A 2 -12.62 -5.38 9.97
N TYR A 3 -12.17 -6.59 10.29
CA TYR A 3 -11.06 -7.30 9.63
C TYR A 3 -11.31 -7.60 8.13
N ASN A 4 -12.54 -7.39 7.64
CA ASN A 4 -12.93 -7.63 6.24
C ASN A 4 -12.34 -6.64 5.22
N ASN A 5 -11.59 -5.62 5.66
CA ASN A 5 -11.18 -4.51 4.79
C ASN A 5 -9.73 -4.54 4.32
N ILE A 6 -8.89 -5.53 4.68
CA ILE A 6 -7.49 -5.55 4.20
C ILE A 6 -7.45 -5.78 2.68
N GLY A 7 -8.26 -6.70 2.16
CA GLY A 7 -8.37 -6.94 0.71
C GLY A 7 -8.93 -5.74 -0.05
N GLU A 8 -9.97 -5.09 0.48
CA GLU A 8 -10.53 -3.86 -0.10
C GLU A 8 -9.51 -2.70 -0.06
N THR A 9 -8.81 -2.55 1.07
CA THR A 9 -7.74 -1.55 1.24
C THR A 9 -6.59 -1.83 0.29
N ALA A 10 -6.21 -3.09 0.08
CA ALA A 10 -5.20 -3.50 -0.89
C ALA A 10 -5.61 -3.13 -2.32
N GLY A 11 -6.87 -3.33 -2.69
CA GLY A 11 -7.41 -2.88 -3.98
C GLY A 11 -7.35 -1.36 -4.15
N LYS A 12 -7.71 -0.59 -3.11
CA LYS A 12 -7.60 0.88 -3.11
C LYS A 12 -6.14 1.35 -3.22
N ILE A 13 -5.23 0.72 -2.48
CA ILE A 13 -3.78 1.02 -2.53
C ILE A 13 -3.25 0.71 -3.91
N TRP A 14 -3.60 -0.45 -4.48
CA TRP A 14 -3.22 -0.84 -5.84
C TRP A 14 -3.61 0.24 -6.84
N HIS A 15 -4.87 0.65 -6.83
CA HIS A 15 -5.35 1.67 -7.76
C HIS A 15 -4.66 3.04 -7.59
N GLU A 16 -4.27 3.40 -6.38
CA GLU A 16 -3.46 4.61 -6.15
C GLU A 16 -2.03 4.45 -6.69
N LEU A 17 -1.44 3.25 -6.55
CA LEU A 17 -0.11 2.94 -7.06
C LEU A 17 -0.06 2.78 -8.59
N GLU A 18 -1.19 2.48 -9.25
CA GLU A 18 -1.31 2.48 -10.71
C GLU A 18 -1.06 3.87 -11.32
N LYS A 19 -1.34 4.93 -10.56
CA LYS A 19 -1.04 6.31 -10.98
C LYS A 19 0.45 6.66 -10.83
N GLY A 20 1.20 5.88 -10.07
CA GLY A 20 2.63 6.07 -9.83
C GLY A 20 3.06 5.65 -8.43
N GLU A 21 4.35 5.74 -8.16
CA GLU A 21 4.92 5.41 -6.86
C GLU A 21 4.37 6.30 -5.74
N SER A 22 4.06 5.71 -4.59
CA SER A 22 3.56 6.44 -3.42
C SER A 22 4.20 5.98 -2.13
N THR A 23 4.10 6.83 -1.11
CA THR A 23 4.57 6.50 0.24
C THR A 23 3.41 5.93 1.07
N PRO A 24 3.69 5.06 2.06
CA PRO A 24 2.67 4.50 2.97
C PRO A 24 1.84 5.59 3.65
N ARG A 25 2.45 6.74 3.93
CA ARG A 25 1.78 7.90 4.54
C ARG A 25 0.76 8.56 3.60
N LYS A 26 1.10 8.69 2.31
CA LYS A 26 0.14 9.14 1.29
C LYS A 26 -0.98 8.13 1.09
N LEU A 27 -0.65 6.84 1.04
CA LEU A 27 -1.61 5.76 0.89
C LEU A 27 -2.61 5.73 2.05
N ALA A 28 -2.15 5.90 3.31
CA ALA A 28 -3.03 5.98 4.47
C ALA A 28 -4.03 7.14 4.40
N THR A 29 -3.57 8.32 3.94
CA THR A 29 -4.45 9.47 3.73
C THR A 29 -5.43 9.24 2.57
N ALA A 30 -4.95 8.69 1.46
CA ALA A 30 -5.76 8.44 0.26
C ALA A 30 -6.85 7.39 0.50
N THR A 31 -6.51 6.28 1.17
CA THR A 31 -7.45 5.21 1.48
C THR A 31 -8.24 5.45 2.77
N LYS A 32 -8.03 6.60 3.44
CA LYS A 32 -8.59 6.95 4.76
C LYS A 32 -8.47 5.81 5.76
N SER A 33 -7.35 5.11 5.71
CA SER A 33 -7.10 3.90 6.49
C SER A 33 -5.99 4.14 7.51
N LYS A 34 -6.01 3.38 8.61
CA LYS A 34 -4.93 3.39 9.59
C LYS A 34 -3.64 2.89 8.96
N SER A 35 -2.51 3.41 9.42
CA SER A 35 -1.19 3.00 8.97
C SER A 35 -1.01 1.47 9.05
N ASP A 36 -1.39 0.84 10.15
CA ASP A 36 -1.37 -0.64 10.30
C ASP A 36 -2.10 -1.38 9.18
N HIS A 37 -3.28 -0.91 8.78
CA HIS A 37 -4.04 -1.54 7.69
C HIS A 37 -3.34 -1.38 6.35
N VAL A 38 -2.71 -0.22 6.11
CA VAL A 38 -1.90 0.01 4.92
C VAL A 38 -0.68 -0.91 4.90
N TYR A 39 0.02 -1.07 6.02
CA TYR A 39 1.16 -1.99 6.11
C TYR A 39 0.74 -3.46 5.88
N MET A 40 -0.38 -3.89 6.46
CA MET A 40 -0.93 -5.23 6.21
C MET A 40 -1.33 -5.45 4.75
N ALA A 41 -2.01 -4.47 4.14
CA ALA A 41 -2.41 -4.52 2.74
C ALA A 41 -1.21 -4.46 1.78
N LEU A 42 -0.20 -3.66 2.09
CA LEU A 42 1.07 -3.63 1.37
C LEU A 42 1.81 -4.97 1.47
N GLY A 43 1.85 -5.57 2.66
CA GLY A 43 2.40 -6.91 2.86
C GLY A 43 1.66 -7.97 2.05
N TRP A 44 0.34 -7.87 1.96
CA TRP A 44 -0.48 -8.76 1.14
C TRP A 44 -0.13 -8.67 -0.36
N LEU A 45 -0.03 -7.45 -0.88
CA LEU A 45 0.37 -7.22 -2.27
C LEU A 45 1.83 -7.65 -2.52
N ALA A 46 2.73 -7.38 -1.59
CA ALA A 46 4.12 -7.78 -1.69
C ALA A 46 4.26 -9.31 -1.71
N ARG A 47 3.44 -10.03 -0.94
CA ARG A 47 3.37 -11.50 -0.94
C ARG A 47 2.98 -12.07 -2.30
N GLU A 48 2.09 -11.38 -3.02
CA GLU A 48 1.69 -11.75 -4.39
C GLU A 48 2.71 -11.26 -5.46
N GLY A 49 3.79 -10.58 -5.08
CA GLY A 49 4.78 -10.01 -6.01
C GLY A 49 4.25 -8.82 -6.82
N LYS A 50 3.11 -8.27 -6.39
CA LYS A 50 2.36 -7.20 -7.07
C LYS A 50 3.01 -5.83 -6.89
N VAL A 51 3.60 -5.57 -5.73
CA VAL A 51 4.24 -4.27 -5.41
C VAL A 51 5.69 -4.45 -4.98
N SER A 52 6.51 -3.47 -5.31
CA SER A 52 7.92 -3.36 -4.95
C SER A 52 8.10 -2.22 -3.94
N ILE A 53 8.87 -2.49 -2.89
CA ILE A 53 9.14 -1.52 -1.82
C ILE A 53 10.60 -1.10 -1.93
N SER A 54 10.81 0.18 -2.22
CA SER A 54 12.15 0.76 -2.39
C SER A 54 12.48 1.67 -1.20
N PRO A 55 13.56 1.40 -0.45
CA PRO A 55 13.99 2.27 0.63
C PRO A 55 14.46 3.63 0.07
N THR A 56 14.17 4.69 0.80
CA THR A 56 14.57 6.08 0.51
C THR A 56 15.24 6.68 1.76
N LYS A 57 15.97 7.80 1.62
CA LYS A 57 16.77 8.42 2.71
C LYS A 57 16.09 8.58 4.08
N SER A 58 14.76 8.67 4.15
CA SER A 58 14.03 8.81 5.42
C SER A 58 12.74 7.99 5.50
N THR A 59 12.39 7.23 4.45
CA THR A 59 11.15 6.44 4.38
C THR A 59 11.29 5.36 3.32
N PHE A 60 10.22 4.68 2.95
CA PHE A 60 10.19 3.78 1.81
C PHE A 60 9.07 4.20 0.85
N LYS A 61 9.28 3.93 -0.43
CA LYS A 61 8.29 4.11 -1.48
C LYS A 61 7.80 2.76 -1.94
N VAL A 62 6.55 2.73 -2.39
CA VAL A 62 5.91 1.56 -2.95
C VAL A 62 5.60 1.88 -4.41
N SER A 63 5.88 0.93 -5.30
CA SER A 63 5.52 0.97 -6.71
C SER A 63 4.90 -0.36 -7.12
N ILE A 64 4.11 -0.38 -8.19
CA ILE A 64 3.64 -1.63 -8.79
C ILE A 64 4.78 -2.29 -9.54
N ASN A 65 4.89 -3.61 -9.40
CA ASN A 65 5.78 -4.45 -10.18
C ASN A 65 5.08 -4.71 -11.53
N LYS A 66 5.71 -4.27 -12.63
CA LYS A 66 5.17 -4.38 -13.99
C LYS A 66 5.94 -5.43 -14.78
#